data_AF-A0A5R2N8T5-F1
#
_entry.id   AF-A0A5R2N8T5-F1
#
_cell.length_a   1.000
_cell.length_b   1.000
_cell.length_c   1.000
_cell.angle_alpha   90.00
_cell.angle_beta   90.00
_cell.angle_gamma   90.00
#
_symmetry.space_group_name_H-M   'P 1'
#
loop_
_entity.id
_entity.type
_entity.pdbx_description
1 polymer ?
#
loop_
_entity_poly.entity_id
_entity_poly.type
_entity_poly.pdbx_seq_one_letter_code
_entity_poly.pdbx_strand_id
1 'polypeptide(L)'
;FGRDGIFATASKHNEFSANIFHDVRFAIHYMYTNDSVISDNVSVGNVVGYAIMYSSRLRVTGNLSDGDRDNGLLFNYANGSEISGNVVRGRRQPIGRWASNGQRFADTDGLPAGDADGVVTATGAITRLGPEKCVFIYNANKNRFRGNRFEGCEIGVHFTAGSEGNEMAGNAFIRNRNQVKYVGTRYLDWSSGGRGNYWSDNPAFDLNGDGIGDNSYRPNDMIDKVLWTAPAAKVLVNSPAVQVIRWAQT
;
A
#
# COMPACT_ATOMS: atom_id res chain seq x y z
N PHE A 1 -16.16 16.16 12.57
CA PHE A 1 -16.50 14.93 11.84
C PHE A 1 -16.86 15.32 10.41
N GLY A 2 -16.29 14.64 9.41
CA GLY A 2 -16.78 14.67 8.04
C GLY A 2 -17.43 13.31 7.73
N ARG A 3 -18.63 13.32 7.14
CA ARG A 3 -19.27 12.13 6.55
C ARG A 3 -18.36 11.57 5.45
N ASP A 4 -18.53 10.30 5.09
CA ASP A 4 -17.89 9.75 3.89
C ASP A 4 -18.39 10.51 2.64
N GLY A 5 -17.54 10.67 1.63
CA GLY A 5 -17.89 11.32 0.37
C GLY A 5 -19.01 10.55 -0.34
N ILE A 6 -18.74 9.30 -0.71
CA ILE A 6 -19.74 8.34 -1.16
C ILE A 6 -19.71 7.12 -0.24
N PHE A 7 -20.86 6.78 0.33
CA PHE A 7 -21.08 5.53 1.04
C PHE A 7 -22.10 4.69 0.28
N ALA A 8 -21.68 3.51 -0.18
CA ALA A 8 -22.52 2.55 -0.87
C ALA A 8 -22.60 1.25 -0.06
N THR A 9 -23.82 0.78 0.16
CA THR A 9 -24.07 -0.45 0.93
C THR A 9 -25.04 -1.37 0.20
N ALA A 10 -24.80 -2.69 0.27
CA ALA A 10 -25.70 -3.73 -0.25
C ALA A 10 -26.21 -3.45 -1.67
N SER A 11 -25.29 -3.15 -2.59
CA SER A 11 -25.62 -2.66 -3.93
C SER A 11 -24.79 -3.35 -5.02
N LYS A 12 -25.14 -3.14 -6.29
CA LYS A 12 -24.42 -3.70 -7.44
C LYS A 12 -24.54 -2.82 -8.67
N HIS A 13 -23.59 -2.96 -9.61
CA HIS A 13 -23.57 -2.21 -10.87
C HIS A 13 -23.53 -0.69 -10.68
N ASN A 14 -22.85 -0.23 -9.64
CA ASN A 14 -22.59 1.20 -9.45
C ASN A 14 -21.36 1.61 -10.26
N GLU A 15 -21.35 2.85 -10.70
CA GLU A 15 -20.20 3.50 -11.29
C GLU A 15 -19.99 4.85 -10.62
N PHE A 16 -18.83 5.01 -9.96
CA PHE A 16 -18.41 6.29 -9.42
C PHE A 16 -17.14 6.71 -10.15
N SER A 17 -17.27 7.72 -11.00
CA SER A 17 -16.20 8.16 -11.87
C SER A 17 -16.00 9.67 -11.91
N ALA A 18 -14.74 10.10 -12.10
CA ALA A 18 -14.36 11.51 -12.28
C ALA A 18 -14.76 12.47 -11.12
N ASN A 19 -14.86 11.96 -9.89
CA ASN A 19 -15.18 12.77 -8.72
C ASN A 19 -13.92 13.26 -7.99
N ILE A 20 -14.04 14.37 -7.25
CA ILE A 20 -12.99 14.90 -6.38
C ILE A 20 -13.50 14.94 -4.93
N PHE A 21 -12.73 14.39 -4.00
CA PHE A 21 -13.09 14.28 -2.59
C PHE A 21 -11.98 14.87 -1.71
N HIS A 22 -12.34 15.74 -0.77
CA HIS A 22 -11.41 16.29 0.23
C HIS A 22 -12.11 16.50 1.56
N ASP A 23 -11.34 16.56 2.65
CA ASP A 23 -11.80 16.81 4.02
C ASP A 23 -12.89 15.84 4.54
N VAL A 24 -12.96 14.63 3.98
CA VAL A 24 -13.87 13.55 4.40
C VAL A 24 -13.13 12.44 5.14
N ARG A 25 -13.90 11.61 5.85
CA ARG A 25 -13.36 10.38 6.44
C ARG A 25 -12.89 9.46 5.32
N PHE A 26 -13.82 8.99 4.48
CA PHE A 26 -13.52 8.17 3.32
C PHE A 26 -13.97 8.89 2.04
N ALA A 27 -13.14 8.92 1.00
CA ALA A 27 -13.58 9.44 -0.29
C ALA A 27 -14.69 8.56 -0.86
N ILE A 28 -14.42 7.26 -0.97
CA ILE A 28 -15.41 6.24 -1.33
C ILE A 28 -15.34 5.10 -0.31
N HIS A 29 -16.50 4.71 0.21
CA HIS A 29 -16.68 3.64 1.18
C HIS A 29 -17.70 2.63 0.66
N TYR A 30 -17.21 1.45 0.29
CA TYR A 30 -18.04 0.32 -0.14
C TYR A 30 -18.24 -0.65 1.00
N MET A 31 -19.47 -1.06 1.20
CA MET A 31 -19.89 -2.17 2.04
C MET A 31 -20.78 -3.10 1.23
N TYR A 32 -20.42 -4.38 1.07
CA TYR A 32 -21.27 -5.34 0.33
C TYR A 32 -21.72 -4.86 -1.06
N THR A 33 -20.83 -4.17 -1.77
CA THR A 33 -21.13 -3.54 -3.06
C THR A 33 -20.36 -4.25 -4.16
N ASN A 34 -21.06 -4.98 -5.02
CA ASN A 34 -20.44 -5.92 -5.96
C ASN A 34 -20.55 -5.45 -7.41
N ASP A 35 -19.77 -6.04 -8.32
CA ASP A 35 -19.93 -5.84 -9.78
C ASP A 35 -19.97 -4.37 -10.20
N SER A 36 -19.10 -3.56 -9.59
CA SER A 36 -19.14 -2.09 -9.64
C SER A 36 -17.79 -1.52 -10.04
N VAL A 37 -17.80 -0.24 -10.43
CA VAL A 37 -16.65 0.48 -10.97
C VAL A 37 -16.33 1.70 -10.11
N ILE A 38 -15.05 1.89 -9.82
CA ILE A 38 -14.50 3.10 -9.20
C ILE A 38 -13.39 3.56 -10.15
N SER A 39 -13.60 4.64 -10.91
CA SER A 39 -12.62 5.07 -11.90
C SER A 39 -12.31 6.55 -11.93
N ASP A 40 -11.05 6.91 -12.16
CA ASP A 40 -10.63 8.30 -12.44
C ASP A 40 -11.04 9.33 -11.36
N ASN A 41 -11.24 8.87 -10.12
CA ASN A 41 -11.55 9.74 -9.00
C ASN A 41 -10.27 10.29 -8.37
N VAL A 42 -10.39 11.40 -7.63
CA VAL A 42 -9.30 12.03 -6.90
C VAL A 42 -9.68 12.18 -5.42
N SER A 43 -8.92 11.57 -4.53
CA SER A 43 -8.98 11.75 -3.09
C SER A 43 -7.80 12.62 -2.62
N VAL A 44 -8.08 13.72 -1.91
CA VAL A 44 -7.05 14.65 -1.42
C VAL A 44 -7.20 14.86 0.07
N GLY A 45 -6.18 14.49 0.84
CA GLY A 45 -6.10 14.85 2.25
C GLY A 45 -7.24 14.28 3.12
N ASN A 46 -7.83 13.15 2.74
CA ASN A 46 -8.86 12.46 3.51
C ASN A 46 -8.22 11.56 4.59
N VAL A 47 -9.04 10.86 5.39
CA VAL A 47 -8.52 9.85 6.33
C VAL A 47 -8.14 8.59 5.57
N VAL A 48 -9.02 8.07 4.73
CA VAL A 48 -8.72 7.03 3.73
C VAL A 48 -9.25 7.48 2.38
N GLY A 49 -8.51 7.19 1.31
CA GLY A 49 -9.00 7.42 -0.04
C GLY A 49 -10.15 6.48 -0.37
N TYR A 50 -9.82 5.24 -0.69
CA TYR A 50 -10.81 4.26 -1.16
C TYR A 50 -10.89 3.09 -0.19
N ALA A 51 -11.97 3.05 0.60
CA ALA A 51 -12.28 1.99 1.54
C ALA A 51 -13.22 0.96 0.91
N ILE A 52 -12.68 -0.16 0.48
CA ILE A 52 -13.39 -1.21 -0.23
C ILE A 52 -13.56 -2.41 0.71
N MET A 53 -14.79 -2.59 1.20
CA MET A 53 -15.07 -3.57 2.25
C MET A 53 -16.15 -4.56 1.84
N TYR A 54 -15.92 -5.85 2.14
CA TYR A 54 -16.86 -6.95 1.94
C TYR A 54 -17.49 -7.03 0.53
N SER A 55 -16.69 -6.71 -0.48
CA SER A 55 -17.17 -6.47 -1.85
C SER A 55 -16.43 -7.34 -2.85
N SER A 56 -17.00 -7.59 -4.03
CA SER A 56 -16.41 -8.51 -5.00
C SER A 56 -16.62 -8.08 -6.45
N ARG A 57 -15.72 -8.53 -7.33
CA ARG A 57 -15.77 -8.29 -8.79
C ARG A 57 -15.81 -6.80 -9.13
N LEU A 58 -14.91 -6.04 -8.52
CA LEU A 58 -14.79 -4.61 -8.75
C LEU A 58 -13.74 -4.33 -9.83
N ARG A 59 -13.94 -3.21 -10.54
CA ARG A 59 -12.89 -2.54 -11.33
C ARG A 59 -12.55 -1.23 -10.66
N VAL A 60 -11.32 -1.12 -10.15
CA VAL A 60 -10.80 0.07 -9.46
C VAL A 60 -9.65 0.59 -10.31
N THR A 61 -9.90 1.62 -11.12
CA THR A 61 -8.98 2.00 -12.20
C THR A 61 -8.67 3.48 -12.29
N GLY A 62 -7.41 3.86 -12.48
CA GLY A 62 -7.04 5.26 -12.76
C GLY A 62 -7.28 6.26 -11.62
N ASN A 63 -7.56 5.79 -10.40
CA ASN A 63 -7.84 6.67 -9.27
C ASN A 63 -6.56 7.24 -8.65
N LEU A 64 -6.66 8.45 -8.08
CA LEU A 64 -5.59 9.12 -7.37
C LEU A 64 -5.94 9.29 -5.88
N SER A 65 -5.07 8.81 -4.99
CA SER A 65 -5.03 9.20 -3.58
C SER A 65 -3.80 10.09 -3.35
N ASP A 66 -4.01 11.33 -2.91
CA ASP A 66 -2.95 12.32 -2.66
C ASP A 66 -2.96 12.82 -1.21
N GLY A 67 -2.01 12.33 -0.42
CA GLY A 67 -1.81 12.75 0.96
C GLY A 67 -2.96 12.37 1.91
N ASP A 68 -3.65 11.25 1.64
CA ASP A 68 -4.55 10.64 2.62
C ASP A 68 -3.78 10.20 3.87
N ARG A 69 -4.45 10.14 5.02
CA ARG A 69 -3.77 9.98 6.32
C ARG A 69 -3.39 8.54 6.62
N ASP A 70 -4.33 7.61 6.50
CA ASP A 70 -4.18 6.23 6.98
C ASP A 70 -3.90 5.30 5.83
N ASN A 71 -4.78 5.26 4.82
CA ASN A 71 -4.64 4.39 3.66
C ASN A 71 -5.00 5.13 2.38
N GLY A 72 -4.24 4.90 1.30
CA GLY A 72 -4.67 5.33 -0.03
C GLY A 72 -5.76 4.41 -0.58
N LEU A 73 -5.44 3.12 -0.66
CA LEU A 73 -6.37 2.05 -0.97
C LEU A 73 -6.47 1.07 0.21
N LEU A 74 -7.69 0.77 0.64
CA LEU A 74 -7.99 -0.19 1.70
C LEU A 74 -8.90 -1.27 1.14
N PHE A 75 -8.44 -2.52 1.18
CA PHE A 75 -9.19 -3.71 0.80
C PHE A 75 -9.38 -4.59 2.01
N ASN A 76 -10.63 -4.72 2.47
CA ASN A 76 -10.99 -5.56 3.61
C ASN A 76 -12.10 -6.53 3.20
N TYR A 77 -11.83 -7.84 3.12
CA TYR A 77 -12.77 -8.81 2.51
C TYR A 77 -13.20 -8.42 1.09
N ALA A 78 -12.31 -7.80 0.32
CA ALA A 78 -12.54 -7.46 -1.08
C ALA A 78 -11.95 -8.54 -1.99
N ASN A 79 -12.76 -9.16 -2.85
CA ASN A 79 -12.35 -10.39 -3.54
C ASN A 79 -12.55 -10.34 -5.05
N GLY A 80 -11.69 -11.05 -5.79
CA GLY A 80 -11.86 -11.27 -7.23
C GLY A 80 -11.95 -9.98 -8.05
N SER A 81 -11.25 -8.92 -7.63
CA SER A 81 -11.32 -7.59 -8.22
C SER A 81 -10.07 -7.25 -9.03
N GLU A 82 -10.22 -6.32 -9.96
CA GLU A 82 -9.12 -5.75 -10.76
C GLU A 82 -8.81 -4.33 -10.28
N ILE A 83 -7.53 -4.11 -9.96
CA ILE A 83 -7.00 -2.84 -9.47
C ILE A 83 -5.87 -2.42 -10.39
N SER A 84 -6.10 -1.43 -11.25
CA SER A 84 -5.12 -1.07 -12.27
C SER A 84 -4.95 0.42 -12.51
N GLY A 85 -3.72 0.85 -12.80
CA GLY A 85 -3.43 2.26 -13.13
C GLY A 85 -3.70 3.27 -12.00
N ASN A 86 -3.92 2.83 -10.76
CA ASN A 86 -4.17 3.74 -9.65
C ASN A 86 -2.85 4.32 -9.12
N VAL A 87 -2.91 5.52 -8.56
CA VAL A 87 -1.77 6.22 -8.00
C VAL A 87 -2.07 6.57 -6.55
N VAL A 88 -1.16 6.20 -5.64
CA VAL A 88 -1.16 6.67 -4.26
C VAL A 88 0.12 7.45 -4.02
N ARG A 89 -0.02 8.70 -3.59
CA ARG A 89 1.09 9.63 -3.30
C ARG A 89 1.06 10.02 -1.84
N GLY A 90 2.06 9.58 -1.11
CA GLY A 90 2.31 10.00 0.26
C GLY A 90 3.17 11.25 0.35
N ARG A 91 3.03 11.94 1.48
CA ARG A 91 3.82 13.11 1.85
C ARG A 91 3.93 13.23 3.36
N ARG A 92 4.84 14.08 3.84
CA ARG A 92 4.87 14.48 5.24
C ARG A 92 3.66 15.36 5.54
N GLN A 93 2.99 15.10 6.65
CA GLN A 93 1.75 15.75 7.03
C GLN A 93 1.84 16.20 8.50
N PRO A 94 1.16 17.29 8.91
CA PRO A 94 1.16 17.75 10.30
C PRO A 94 0.65 16.66 11.26
N ILE A 95 1.35 16.44 12.38
CA ILE A 95 0.99 15.40 13.36
C ILE A 95 -0.42 15.59 13.94
N GLY A 96 -0.93 16.83 13.96
CA GLY A 96 -2.28 17.15 14.43
C GLY A 96 -3.39 16.36 13.75
N ARG A 97 -3.17 15.89 12.49
CA ARG A 97 -4.11 15.01 11.78
C ARG A 97 -4.35 13.66 12.49
N TRP A 98 -3.40 13.20 13.30
CA TRP A 98 -3.55 11.97 14.11
C TRP A 98 -4.18 12.23 15.48
N ALA A 99 -4.14 13.47 15.97
CA ALA A 99 -4.78 13.87 17.22
C ALA A 99 -6.29 14.16 17.05
N SER A 100 -6.70 14.59 15.85
CA SER A 100 -8.07 15.04 15.60
C SER A 100 -9.10 13.93 15.34
N ASN A 101 -8.66 12.73 14.96
CA ASN A 101 -9.53 11.67 14.44
C ASN A 101 -9.26 10.33 15.16
N GLY A 102 -9.94 10.13 16.29
CA GLY A 102 -9.78 9.04 17.26
C GLY A 102 -10.21 7.63 16.83
N GLN A 103 -10.24 7.32 15.53
CA GLN A 103 -10.30 5.93 15.07
C GLN A 103 -9.10 5.65 14.18
N ARG A 104 -8.07 5.02 14.77
CA ARG A 104 -7.14 4.24 13.98
C ARG A 104 -7.91 3.01 13.51
N PHE A 105 -7.86 2.70 12.22
CA PHE A 105 -8.01 1.31 11.79
C PHE A 105 -6.69 0.59 12.11
N ALA A 106 -6.42 0.45 13.41
CA ALA A 106 -5.25 -0.24 13.93
C ALA A 106 -5.61 -1.72 14.06
N ASP A 107 -5.38 -2.48 12.99
CA ASP A 107 -4.98 -3.87 13.20
C ASP A 107 -3.56 -3.82 13.79
N THR A 108 -3.47 -4.08 15.10
CA THR A 108 -2.23 -4.19 15.84
C THR A 108 -1.62 -5.57 15.62
N ASP A 109 -1.33 -5.93 14.37
CA ASP A 109 -0.69 -7.20 14.01
C ASP A 109 0.79 -7.22 14.40
N GLY A 110 1.11 -7.05 15.70
CA GLY A 110 2.43 -7.32 16.28
C GLY A 110 3.59 -6.46 15.76
N LEU A 111 3.31 -5.29 15.21
CA LEU A 111 4.32 -4.41 14.60
C LEU A 111 4.83 -3.40 15.62
N PRO A 112 6.12 -3.02 15.58
CA PRO A 112 6.54 -1.76 16.19
C PRO A 112 5.65 -0.68 15.58
N ALA A 113 5.11 0.21 16.42
CA ALA A 113 4.38 1.37 15.96
C ALA A 113 5.31 2.19 15.06
N GLY A 114 5.20 2.02 13.74
CA GLY A 114 6.05 2.72 12.79
C GLY A 114 5.84 4.22 12.99
N ASP A 115 6.94 4.92 13.30
CA ASP A 115 6.99 6.32 13.78
C ASP A 115 5.69 6.74 14.49
N ALA A 116 5.39 6.11 15.63
CA ALA A 116 4.49 6.75 16.59
C ALA A 116 4.97 8.17 16.93
N ASP A 117 6.28 8.39 16.83
CA ASP A 117 6.96 9.65 17.10
C ASP A 117 7.25 10.39 15.78
N GLY A 118 6.52 11.50 15.56
CA GLY A 118 6.72 12.35 14.39
C GLY A 118 8.11 12.99 14.37
N VAL A 119 8.56 13.40 13.18
CA VAL A 119 9.84 14.11 13.00
C VAL A 119 9.61 15.60 13.11
N VAL A 120 10.42 16.26 13.95
CA VAL A 120 10.48 17.72 14.06
C VAL A 120 11.13 18.29 12.80
N THR A 121 10.38 19.11 12.07
CA THR A 121 10.92 19.86 10.92
C THR A 121 11.71 21.08 11.37
N ALA A 122 12.50 21.68 10.47
CA ALA A 122 13.30 22.87 10.76
C ALA A 122 12.47 24.06 11.30
N THR A 123 11.16 24.08 11.06
CA THR A 123 10.21 25.08 11.56
C THR A 123 9.61 24.74 12.94
N GLY A 124 10.07 23.67 13.60
CA GLY A 124 9.52 23.19 14.87
C GLY A 124 8.21 22.41 14.74
N ALA A 125 7.65 22.29 13.53
CA ALA A 125 6.43 21.51 13.30
C ALA A 125 6.72 20.02 13.29
N ILE A 126 5.99 19.24 14.09
CA ILE A 126 6.08 17.79 14.11
C ILE A 126 5.26 17.24 12.93
N THR A 127 5.91 16.45 12.08
CA THR A 127 5.28 15.83 10.90
C THR A 127 5.41 14.32 10.91
N ARG A 128 4.40 13.64 10.38
CA ARG A 128 4.39 12.19 10.17
C ARG A 128 4.14 11.88 8.70
N LEU A 129 4.72 10.78 8.22
CA LEU A 129 4.53 10.33 6.85
C LEU A 129 3.12 9.72 6.72
N GLY A 130 2.39 10.12 5.69
CA GLY A 130 1.08 9.56 5.37
C GLY A 130 0.85 9.45 3.86
N PRO A 131 0.10 8.45 3.36
CA PRO A 131 -0.63 7.48 4.16
C PRO A 131 0.27 6.48 4.86
N GLU A 132 -0.18 5.97 6.00
CA GLU A 132 0.53 4.89 6.72
C GLU A 132 0.72 3.68 5.81
N LYS A 133 -0.28 3.38 4.97
CA LYS A 133 -0.22 2.31 3.97
C LYS A 133 -0.70 2.85 2.64
N CYS A 134 0.13 2.76 1.61
CA CYS A 134 -0.28 3.10 0.25
C CYS A 134 -1.45 2.19 -0.19
N VAL A 135 -1.26 0.87 -0.03
CA VAL A 135 -2.32 -0.13 -0.16
C VAL A 135 -2.31 -1.09 1.04
N PHE A 136 -3.49 -1.29 1.65
CA PHE A 136 -3.70 -2.25 2.72
C PHE A 136 -4.65 -3.36 2.27
N ILE A 137 -4.23 -4.60 2.44
CA ILE A 137 -4.94 -5.80 1.98
C ILE A 137 -5.13 -6.72 3.19
N TYR A 138 -6.37 -6.78 3.64
CA TYR A 138 -6.81 -7.52 4.81
C TYR A 138 -7.88 -8.53 4.40
N ASN A 139 -7.58 -9.81 4.57
CA ASN A 139 -8.43 -10.93 4.16
C ASN A 139 -9.11 -10.74 2.79
N ALA A 140 -8.35 -10.20 1.83
CA ALA A 140 -8.82 -9.86 0.51
C ALA A 140 -8.10 -10.78 -0.48
N ASN A 141 -8.84 -11.52 -1.29
CA ASN A 141 -8.32 -12.69 -2.00
C ASN A 141 -8.59 -12.63 -3.51
N LYS A 142 -7.72 -13.29 -4.28
CA LYS A 142 -7.88 -13.47 -5.74
C LYS A 142 -8.01 -12.16 -6.52
N ASN A 143 -7.43 -11.07 -6.01
CA ASN A 143 -7.41 -9.79 -6.71
C ASN A 143 -6.19 -9.68 -7.63
N ARG A 144 -6.26 -8.79 -8.62
CA ARG A 144 -5.15 -8.50 -9.53
C ARG A 144 -4.78 -7.03 -9.46
N PHE A 145 -3.56 -6.74 -9.05
CA PHE A 145 -2.99 -5.41 -8.97
C PHE A 145 -1.93 -5.24 -10.06
N ARG A 146 -2.20 -4.38 -11.05
CA ARG A 146 -1.30 -4.16 -12.19
C ARG A 146 -1.15 -2.70 -12.57
N GLY A 147 0.07 -2.25 -12.86
CA GLY A 147 0.32 -0.90 -13.35
C GLY A 147 -0.02 0.21 -12.34
N ASN A 148 -0.13 -0.11 -11.05
CA ASN A 148 -0.37 0.89 -10.01
C ASN A 148 0.95 1.52 -9.56
N ARG A 149 0.88 2.74 -9.05
CA ARG A 149 2.03 3.49 -8.55
C ARG A 149 1.82 3.86 -7.07
N PHE A 150 2.61 3.28 -6.20
CA PHE A 150 2.57 3.48 -4.75
C PHE A 150 3.84 4.20 -4.31
N GLU A 151 3.72 5.49 -4.02
CA GLU A 151 4.87 6.36 -3.77
C GLU A 151 4.81 7.07 -2.42
N GLY A 152 5.94 7.14 -1.74
CA GLY A 152 6.14 8.07 -0.61
C GLY A 152 5.32 7.75 0.64
N CYS A 153 4.83 6.52 0.77
CA CYS A 153 4.07 6.06 1.92
C CYS A 153 4.98 5.49 3.03
N GLU A 154 4.45 5.36 4.24
CA GLU A 154 5.18 4.68 5.31
C GLU A 154 5.37 3.19 4.98
N ILE A 155 4.31 2.54 4.50
CA ILE A 155 4.35 1.20 3.93
C ILE A 155 3.77 1.26 2.51
N GLY A 156 4.49 0.73 1.52
CA GLY A 156 4.02 0.66 0.13
C GLY A 156 2.83 -0.28 -0.03
N VAL A 157 2.98 -1.54 0.40
CA VAL A 157 1.90 -2.52 0.47
C VAL A 157 1.96 -3.29 1.78
N HIS A 158 0.81 -3.47 2.42
CA HIS A 158 0.66 -4.33 3.59
C HIS A 158 -0.36 -5.44 3.33
N PHE A 159 0.07 -6.69 3.44
CA PHE A 159 -0.77 -7.89 3.43
C PHE A 159 -0.86 -8.50 4.82
N THR A 160 -2.07 -8.86 5.24
CA THR A 160 -2.30 -9.62 6.47
C THR A 160 -3.58 -10.47 6.36
N ALA A 161 -3.89 -11.21 7.43
CA ALA A 161 -5.12 -11.96 7.64
C ALA A 161 -5.48 -12.94 6.51
N GLY A 162 -4.48 -13.66 5.97
CA GLY A 162 -4.70 -14.73 5.00
C GLY A 162 -5.15 -14.24 3.62
N SER A 163 -4.68 -13.07 3.19
CA SER A 163 -4.96 -12.49 1.86
C SER A 163 -4.27 -13.27 0.72
N GLU A 164 -4.87 -14.39 0.32
CA GLU A 164 -4.31 -15.38 -0.61
C GLU A 164 -4.75 -15.21 -2.07
N GLY A 165 -3.91 -15.74 -2.98
CA GLY A 165 -4.20 -15.79 -4.41
C GLY A 165 -4.23 -14.42 -5.11
N ASN A 166 -3.75 -13.37 -4.46
CA ASN A 166 -3.61 -12.05 -5.08
C ASN A 166 -2.40 -12.03 -6.00
N GLU A 167 -2.57 -11.39 -7.15
CA GLU A 167 -1.50 -11.16 -8.11
C GLU A 167 -1.03 -9.70 -7.99
N MET A 168 0.26 -9.48 -7.73
CA MET A 168 0.88 -8.16 -7.74
C MET A 168 2.04 -8.13 -8.73
N ALA A 169 1.81 -7.60 -9.93
CA ALA A 169 2.81 -7.55 -10.99
C ALA A 169 2.74 -6.25 -11.78
N GLY A 170 3.89 -5.74 -12.23
CA GLY A 170 3.99 -4.52 -13.02
C GLY A 170 3.56 -3.25 -12.29
N ASN A 171 3.55 -3.25 -10.95
CA ASN A 171 3.34 -2.05 -10.13
C ASN A 171 4.69 -1.36 -9.86
N ALA A 172 4.64 -0.09 -9.44
CA ALA A 172 5.81 0.67 -9.05
C ALA A 172 5.72 1.11 -7.58
N PHE A 173 6.66 0.65 -6.77
CA PHE A 173 6.81 0.98 -5.35
C PHE A 173 8.02 1.91 -5.17
N ILE A 174 7.72 3.18 -4.92
CA ILE A 174 8.70 4.26 -5.08
C ILE A 174 8.87 5.03 -3.78
N ARG A 175 10.09 5.05 -3.23
CA ARG A 175 10.48 5.84 -2.06
C ARG A 175 9.52 5.67 -0.87
N ASN A 176 8.91 4.49 -0.73
CA ASN A 176 8.19 4.14 0.48
C ASN A 176 9.21 3.83 1.57
N ARG A 177 8.90 4.14 2.83
CA ARG A 177 9.83 3.87 3.92
C ARG A 177 10.06 2.38 4.13
N ASN A 178 9.01 1.59 3.97
CA ASN A 178 9.04 0.14 3.83
C ASN A 178 8.24 -0.22 2.58
N GLN A 179 8.87 -0.83 1.57
CA GLN A 179 8.16 -1.14 0.32
C GLN A 179 7.03 -2.15 0.53
N VAL A 180 7.35 -3.22 1.25
CA VAL A 180 6.45 -4.35 1.44
C VAL A 180 6.40 -4.73 2.90
N LYS A 181 5.20 -5.07 3.35
CA LYS A 181 4.94 -5.75 4.60
C LYS A 181 3.99 -6.91 4.37
N TYR A 182 4.43 -8.12 4.63
CA TYR A 182 3.61 -9.31 4.50
C TYR A 182 3.61 -10.11 5.80
N VAL A 183 2.43 -10.27 6.38
CA VAL A 183 2.20 -11.09 7.57
C VAL A 183 1.49 -12.37 7.13
N GLY A 184 2.27 -13.43 6.92
CA GLY A 184 1.78 -14.74 6.51
C GLY A 184 2.86 -15.82 6.60
N THR A 185 2.42 -17.08 6.55
CA THR A 185 3.30 -18.26 6.66
C THR A 185 3.74 -18.82 5.31
N ARG A 186 3.12 -18.36 4.21
CA ARG A 186 3.39 -18.83 2.84
C ARG A 186 4.21 -17.81 2.06
N TYR A 187 5.07 -18.30 1.16
CA TYR A 187 5.77 -17.46 0.20
C TYR A 187 4.77 -16.82 -0.76
N LEU A 188 4.90 -15.52 -1.02
CA LEU A 188 4.11 -14.81 -2.01
C LEU A 188 4.99 -14.52 -3.22
N ASP A 189 4.55 -14.93 -4.40
CA ASP A 189 5.19 -14.54 -5.66
C ASP A 189 4.81 -13.10 -5.99
N TRP A 190 5.82 -12.25 -6.14
CA TRP A 190 5.68 -10.83 -6.48
C TRP A 190 5.85 -10.57 -7.98
N SER A 191 5.62 -11.61 -8.78
CA SER A 191 5.68 -11.59 -10.22
C SER A 191 4.52 -12.36 -10.83
N SER A 192 4.22 -12.09 -12.10
CA SER A 192 3.30 -12.90 -12.88
C SER A 192 3.72 -12.90 -14.34
N GLY A 193 3.69 -14.07 -14.97
CA GLY A 193 4.07 -14.21 -16.38
C GLY A 193 5.49 -13.72 -16.70
N GLY A 194 6.44 -13.90 -15.77
CA GLY A 194 7.82 -13.44 -15.91
C GLY A 194 8.05 -11.95 -15.64
N ARG A 195 7.00 -11.19 -15.26
CA ARG A 195 7.11 -9.75 -14.97
C ARG A 195 6.92 -9.47 -13.47
N GLY A 196 7.93 -8.87 -12.85
CA GLY A 196 7.90 -8.41 -11.47
C GLY A 196 7.33 -7.00 -11.29
N ASN A 197 7.57 -6.40 -10.12
CA ASN A 197 7.27 -5.01 -9.81
C ASN A 197 8.56 -4.16 -9.85
N TYR A 198 8.41 -2.86 -10.06
CA TYR A 198 9.51 -1.89 -9.89
C TYR A 198 9.64 -1.49 -8.42
N TRP A 199 10.86 -1.61 -7.88
CA TRP A 199 11.20 -1.30 -6.49
C TRP A 199 12.34 -0.29 -6.46
N SER A 200 12.07 0.94 -5.99
CA SER A 200 13.08 2.02 -6.06
C SER A 200 14.31 1.83 -5.17
N ASP A 201 14.26 0.90 -4.22
CA ASP A 201 15.33 0.53 -3.28
C ASP A 201 16.06 -0.75 -3.68
N ASN A 202 15.69 -1.36 -4.81
CA ASN A 202 16.40 -2.51 -5.37
C ASN A 202 17.51 -2.04 -6.33
N PRO A 203 18.80 -2.21 -5.99
CA PRO A 203 19.89 -1.98 -6.92
C PRO A 203 19.99 -3.18 -7.89
N ALA A 204 19.00 -3.31 -8.78
CA ALA A 204 19.04 -4.35 -9.80
C ALA A 204 19.94 -3.89 -10.96
N PHE A 205 20.82 -4.78 -11.41
CA PHE A 205 21.53 -4.61 -12.68
C PHE A 205 20.64 -5.11 -13.80
N ASP A 206 20.52 -4.30 -14.85
CA ASP A 206 19.88 -4.63 -16.11
C ASP A 206 21.01 -4.72 -17.14
N LEU A 207 21.58 -5.91 -17.29
CA LEU A 207 22.73 -6.19 -18.15
C LEU A 207 22.31 -6.38 -19.61
N ASN A 208 21.06 -6.79 -19.85
CA ASN A 208 20.52 -7.04 -21.18
C ASN A 208 19.86 -5.78 -21.80
N GLY A 209 19.64 -4.72 -21.01
CA GLY A 209 19.14 -3.42 -21.44
C GLY A 209 17.63 -3.37 -21.70
N ASP A 210 16.85 -4.29 -21.13
CA ASP A 210 15.41 -4.41 -21.38
C ASP A 210 14.52 -3.59 -20.41
N GLY A 211 15.15 -2.89 -19.45
CA GLY A 211 14.48 -2.09 -18.42
C GLY A 211 13.97 -2.89 -17.23
N ILE A 212 14.29 -4.17 -17.12
CA ILE A 212 13.98 -5.07 -16.01
C ILE A 212 15.29 -5.50 -15.35
N GLY A 213 15.30 -5.53 -14.01
CA GLY A 213 16.45 -6.07 -13.29
C GLY A 213 16.61 -7.57 -13.52
N ASP A 214 17.80 -8.02 -13.91
CA ASP A 214 18.10 -9.44 -14.18
C ASP A 214 18.00 -10.33 -12.93
N ASN A 215 18.06 -9.73 -11.74
CA ASN A 215 17.94 -10.44 -10.46
C ASN A 215 16.56 -10.27 -9.84
N SER A 216 15.95 -11.39 -9.46
CA SER A 216 14.67 -11.43 -8.75
C SER A 216 14.78 -10.74 -7.39
N TYR A 217 14.04 -9.64 -7.22
CA TYR A 217 13.82 -9.05 -5.90
C TYR A 217 12.84 -9.91 -5.10
N ARG A 218 13.22 -10.32 -3.89
CA ARG A 218 12.39 -11.14 -2.99
C ARG A 218 12.00 -10.32 -1.75
N PRO A 219 10.89 -9.56 -1.78
CA PRO A 219 10.46 -8.80 -0.62
C PRO A 219 9.93 -9.73 0.48
N ASN A 220 10.25 -9.39 1.74
CA ASN A 220 9.97 -10.14 2.97
C ASN A 220 10.78 -11.43 3.13
N ASP A 221 12.04 -11.44 2.71
CA ASP A 221 12.96 -12.52 3.05
C ASP A 221 13.30 -12.55 4.56
N MET A 222 14.08 -13.52 5.03
CA MET A 222 14.39 -13.60 6.47
C MET A 222 15.18 -12.37 6.96
N ILE A 223 15.95 -11.72 6.09
CA ILE A 223 16.66 -10.48 6.42
C ILE A 223 15.67 -9.33 6.57
N ASP A 224 14.68 -9.21 5.69
CA ASP A 224 13.64 -8.19 5.78
C ASP A 224 12.84 -8.31 7.10
N LYS A 225 12.54 -9.55 7.55
CA LYS A 225 11.92 -9.79 8.86
C LYS A 225 12.80 -9.31 10.02
N VAL A 226 14.12 -9.47 9.93
CA VAL A 226 15.06 -8.94 10.93
C VAL A 226 15.15 -7.41 10.85
N LEU A 227 15.14 -6.84 9.65
CA LEU A 227 15.14 -5.38 9.45
C LEU A 227 13.87 -4.71 10.02
N TRP A 228 12.77 -5.44 10.11
CA TRP A 228 11.56 -4.96 10.78
C TRP A 228 11.69 -4.86 12.29
N THR A 229 12.41 -5.80 12.91
CA THR A 229 12.65 -5.78 14.37
C THR A 229 13.84 -4.91 14.75
N ALA A 230 14.79 -4.69 13.84
CA ALA A 230 15.96 -3.83 14.03
C ALA A 230 16.15 -2.82 12.88
N PRO A 231 15.37 -1.72 12.82
CA PRO A 231 15.44 -0.74 11.72
C PRO A 231 16.81 -0.08 11.54
N ALA A 232 17.59 0.06 12.62
CA ALA A 232 18.96 0.61 12.57
C ALA A 232 19.92 -0.23 11.72
N ALA A 233 19.63 -1.53 11.54
CA ALA A 233 20.41 -2.42 10.69
C ALA A 233 20.24 -2.14 9.18
N LYS A 234 19.35 -1.22 8.76
CA LYS A 234 19.23 -0.80 7.35
C LYS A 234 20.54 -0.27 6.75
N VAL A 235 21.44 0.28 7.57
CA VAL A 235 22.80 0.69 7.15
C VAL A 235 23.61 -0.48 6.58
N LEU A 236 23.34 -1.71 7.04
CA LEU A 236 24.10 -2.90 6.67
C LEU A 236 23.53 -3.64 5.47
N VAL A 237 22.42 -3.16 4.89
CA VAL A 237 21.71 -3.86 3.79
C VAL A 237 22.61 -4.09 2.57
N ASN A 238 23.53 -3.15 2.31
CA ASN A 238 24.51 -3.24 1.23
C ASN A 238 25.83 -3.89 1.64
N SER A 239 25.93 -4.44 2.86
CA SER A 239 27.15 -5.11 3.31
C SER A 239 27.32 -6.48 2.62
N PRO A 240 28.57 -6.93 2.37
CA PRO A 240 28.84 -8.24 1.80
C PRO A 240 28.21 -9.40 2.58
N ALA A 241 28.14 -9.30 3.91
CA ALA A 241 27.54 -10.31 4.77
C ALA A 241 26.03 -10.48 4.49
N VAL A 242 25.30 -9.38 4.31
CA VAL A 242 23.87 -9.42 3.97
C VAL A 242 23.65 -9.99 2.58
N GLN A 243 24.50 -9.63 1.60
CA GLN A 243 24.42 -10.19 0.25
C GLN A 243 24.65 -11.70 0.22
N VAL A 244 25.62 -12.21 0.99
CA VAL A 244 25.88 -13.66 1.11
C VAL A 244 24.69 -14.40 1.73
N ILE A 245 24.04 -13.83 2.74
CA ILE A 245 22.83 -14.44 3.35
C ILE A 245 21.66 -14.45 2.37
N ARG A 246 21.45 -13.38 1.59
CA ARG A 246 20.41 -13.34 0.55
C ARG A 246 20.67 -14.38 -0.55
N TRP A 247 21.94 -14.57 -0.93
CA TRP A 247 22.33 -15.62 -1.88
C TRP A 247 22.11 -17.03 -1.33
N ALA A 248 22.43 -17.29 -0.06
CA ALA A 248 22.24 -18.61 0.55
C ALA A 248 20.76 -19.00 0.78
N GLN A 249 19.82 -18.07 0.57
CA GLN A 249 18.37 -18.31 0.63
C GLN A 249 17.76 -18.67 -0.75
N THR A 250 18.59 -18.87 -1.79
CA THR A 250 18.16 -19.41 -3.09
C THR A 250 17.65 -20.83 -2.97
#